data_AF-A0A7I4XS31-F1
#
_entry.id   AF-A0A7I4XS31-F1
#
_cell.length_a   1.000
_cell.length_b   1.000
_cell.length_c   1.000
_cell.angle_alpha   90.00
_cell.angle_beta   90.00
_cell.angle_gamma   90.00
#
_symmetry.space_group_name_H-M   'P 1'
#
loop_
_entity.id
_entity.type
_entity.pdbx_description
1 polymer ?
#
loop_
_entity_poly.entity_id
_entity_poly.type
_entity_poly.pdbx_seq_one_letter_code
_entity_poly.pdbx_strand_id
1 'polypeptide(L)'
;AMLSEVHLHSLVIEPKKPPPAEHADSSTMTDPLQVRDVETDPMERRSIAVGTEATEEKATAEGVIIKEETIALIESFLHDSMNSQKIFDRLEPFHKNSLVRLQPIRSATVSLLSTETLPVCSLSCGSAGRTAILIGESEHDTWCSHAGKVIIAHRSKITTIPLAVCPACSAWSSQGLLAVGDVAGDVHLVANDTILTSLKVHSQAVSALDWISHSQLISCGTDGHIAVLRLKGTTLEVDKSLRLSVTDLPRKIRKSSSSAKSLSIVAMSRSGPEVCIASETGGLWLVSVPDLRLKTIVSEPQAVQLILYLSPFIILCGDVESTTLLLNDGSFVDTLPIGAVHQCKADEELLVVADGTHILIYDVSTRSVMLSEKRPTQSMNISPQGDLIILNDCELVTYRLMKSNV
;
A
#
# COMPACT_ATOMS: atom_id res chain seq x y z
N ALA A 1 -29.44 -64.35 75.89
CA ALA A 1 -28.23 -64.96 76.47
C ALA A 1 -27.48 -65.68 75.34
N MET A 2 -26.16 -65.70 75.42
CA MET A 2 -25.17 -65.84 74.34
C MET A 2 -25.27 -67.10 73.45
N LEU A 3 -24.89 -66.91 72.18
CA LEU A 3 -24.42 -67.95 71.25
C LEU A 3 -22.88 -67.98 71.26
N SER A 4 -22.29 -69.17 71.29
CA SER A 4 -20.91 -69.41 70.85
C SER A 4 -20.70 -70.89 70.46
N GLU A 5 -20.74 -71.13 69.15
CA GLU A 5 -19.71 -71.76 68.30
C GLU A 5 -18.59 -72.65 68.91
N VAL A 6 -18.26 -73.72 68.15
CA VAL A 6 -16.91 -74.27 67.82
C VAL A 6 -16.66 -75.77 68.13
N HIS A 7 -16.62 -76.57 67.04
CA HIS A 7 -15.71 -77.69 66.70
C HIS A 7 -15.84 -79.06 67.41
N LEU A 8 -15.46 -80.21 66.83
CA LEU A 8 -15.00 -80.69 65.51
C LEU A 8 -14.87 -82.23 65.63
N HIS A 9 -14.76 -82.92 64.49
CA HIS A 9 -14.16 -84.25 64.27
C HIS A 9 -15.04 -85.51 64.23
N SER A 10 -14.60 -86.38 63.30
CA SER A 10 -15.05 -87.74 63.00
C SER A 10 -16.26 -87.75 62.03
N LEU A 11 -16.23 -88.32 60.82
CA LEU A 11 -15.49 -89.48 60.34
C LEU A 11 -15.12 -89.34 58.85
N VAL A 12 -13.85 -89.66 58.60
CA VAL A 12 -13.20 -89.87 57.32
C VAL A 12 -13.69 -91.19 56.72
N ILE A 13 -14.00 -91.21 55.41
CA ILE A 13 -14.07 -92.44 54.60
C ILE A 13 -13.17 -92.22 53.38
N GLU A 14 -12.16 -93.09 53.26
CA GLU A 14 -11.09 -93.04 52.27
C GLU A 14 -11.58 -93.39 50.85
N PRO A 15 -11.24 -92.61 49.82
CA PRO A 15 -11.49 -93.00 48.43
C PRO A 15 -10.45 -94.00 47.93
N LYS A 16 -10.96 -95.07 47.30
CA LYS A 16 -10.21 -96.19 46.69
C LYS A 16 -9.02 -95.72 45.82
N LYS A 17 -7.87 -96.40 45.98
CA LYS A 17 -6.70 -96.27 45.08
C LYS A 17 -7.11 -96.55 43.61
N PRO A 18 -6.82 -95.64 42.68
CA PRO A 18 -7.01 -95.90 41.26
C PRO A 18 -5.96 -96.90 40.73
N PRO A 19 -6.29 -97.69 39.69
CA PRO A 19 -5.38 -98.67 39.08
C PRO A 19 -4.18 -97.98 38.39
N PRO A 20 -3.05 -98.68 38.20
CA PRO A 20 -1.82 -98.10 37.68
C PRO A 20 -2.02 -97.52 36.28
N ALA A 21 -1.59 -96.28 36.07
CA ALA A 21 -1.68 -95.60 34.79
C ALA A 21 -0.68 -96.20 33.79
N GLU A 22 -1.16 -96.67 32.65
CA GLU A 22 -0.32 -97.00 31.50
C GLU A 22 0.14 -95.68 30.86
N HIS A 23 1.45 -95.41 30.93
CA HIS A 23 2.04 -94.27 30.23
C HIS A 23 2.19 -94.63 28.75
N ALA A 24 1.31 -94.10 27.91
CA ALA A 24 1.50 -94.09 26.47
C ALA A 24 2.31 -92.86 26.08
N ASP A 25 3.53 -93.05 25.59
CA ASP A 25 4.34 -91.97 25.02
C ASP A 25 3.71 -91.53 23.69
N SER A 26 2.95 -90.43 23.71
CA SER A 26 2.45 -89.79 22.49
C SER A 26 3.29 -88.56 22.17
N SER A 27 4.08 -88.62 21.10
CA SER A 27 4.73 -87.44 20.51
C SER A 27 3.89 -86.92 19.33
N THR A 28 3.40 -85.70 19.41
CA THR A 28 2.83 -84.99 18.26
C THR A 28 3.83 -83.95 17.78
N MET A 29 4.16 -83.99 16.48
CA MET A 29 5.03 -83.04 15.81
C MET A 29 4.18 -82.12 14.93
N THR A 30 4.33 -80.82 15.09
CA THR A 30 3.66 -79.81 14.24
C THR A 30 4.58 -79.39 13.10
N ASP A 31 4.00 -79.16 11.92
CA ASP A 31 4.75 -78.68 10.75
C ASP A 31 5.41 -77.31 11.01
N PRO A 32 6.57 -77.04 10.39
CA PRO A 32 7.27 -75.77 10.58
C PRO A 32 6.48 -74.59 9.97
N LEU A 33 6.29 -73.54 10.78
CA LEU A 33 5.67 -72.28 10.37
C LEU A 33 6.63 -71.45 9.51
N GLN A 34 6.19 -71.04 8.32
CA GLN A 34 6.86 -69.99 7.55
C GLN A 34 6.29 -68.62 7.94
N VAL A 35 7.17 -67.75 8.42
CA VAL A 35 6.87 -66.34 8.70
C VAL A 35 7.56 -65.48 7.65
N ARG A 36 6.87 -64.46 7.15
CA ARG A 36 7.44 -63.45 6.24
C ARG A 36 7.32 -62.09 6.88
N ASP A 37 8.44 -61.39 6.96
CA ASP A 37 8.46 -60.00 7.36
C ASP A 37 8.04 -59.12 6.17
N VAL A 38 7.05 -58.26 6.40
CA VAL A 38 6.58 -57.28 5.42
C VAL A 38 6.95 -55.91 5.95
N GLU A 39 7.97 -55.31 5.36
CA GLU A 39 8.33 -53.92 5.62
C GLU A 39 7.53 -53.00 4.67
N THR A 40 7.17 -51.82 5.18
CA THR A 40 6.54 -50.75 4.40
C THR A 40 7.42 -49.51 4.44
N ASP A 41 7.96 -49.12 3.29
CA ASP A 41 8.74 -47.89 3.19
C ASP A 41 7.83 -46.66 3.12
N PRO A 42 8.06 -45.63 3.96
CA PRO A 42 7.33 -44.37 3.84
C PRO A 42 7.76 -43.63 2.56
N MET A 43 6.79 -43.14 1.78
CA MET A 43 7.06 -42.35 0.59
C MET A 43 7.90 -41.10 0.92
N GLU A 44 9.07 -40.98 0.28
CA GLU A 44 9.88 -39.76 0.34
C GLU A 44 9.12 -38.57 -0.24
N ARG A 45 9.01 -37.49 0.54
CA ARG A 45 8.44 -36.22 0.06
C ARG A 45 9.51 -35.41 -0.66
N ARG A 46 9.34 -35.22 -1.97
CA ARG A 46 10.14 -34.28 -2.76
C ARG A 46 9.32 -33.03 -3.07
N SER A 47 9.92 -31.87 -2.83
CA SER A 47 9.34 -30.57 -3.17
C SER A 47 9.47 -30.34 -4.67
N ILE A 48 8.35 -30.17 -5.38
CA ILE A 48 8.33 -29.79 -6.79
C ILE A 48 7.73 -28.38 -6.87
N ALA A 49 8.52 -27.44 -7.39
CA ALA A 49 8.03 -26.11 -7.73
C ALA A 49 7.61 -26.11 -9.20
N VAL A 50 6.36 -25.73 -9.48
CA VAL A 50 5.81 -25.60 -10.84
C VAL A 50 5.41 -24.15 -11.05
N GLY A 51 5.95 -23.53 -12.10
CA GLY A 51 5.51 -22.22 -12.60
C GLY A 51 4.79 -22.40 -13.93
N THR A 52 3.61 -21.81 -14.07
CA THR A 52 2.90 -21.73 -15.35
C THR A 52 3.30 -20.45 -16.07
N GLU A 53 3.95 -20.58 -17.22
CA GLU A 53 4.19 -19.45 -18.13
C GLU A 53 2.87 -19.03 -18.77
N ALA A 54 2.60 -17.72 -18.79
CA ALA A 54 1.50 -17.17 -19.57
C ALA A 54 1.93 -17.12 -21.04
N THR A 55 1.36 -17.99 -21.87
CA THR A 55 1.51 -17.91 -23.32
C THR A 55 0.77 -16.67 -23.83
N GLU A 56 1.50 -15.61 -24.14
CA GLU A 56 0.97 -14.50 -24.93
C GLU A 56 0.73 -14.98 -26.37
N GLU A 57 -0.51 -15.36 -26.67
CA GLU A 57 -0.95 -15.56 -28.05
C GLU A 57 -0.97 -14.20 -28.75
N LYS A 58 0.06 -13.92 -29.54
CA LYS A 58 0.07 -12.76 -30.43
C LYS A 58 -1.06 -12.91 -31.45
N ALA A 59 -1.91 -11.89 -31.54
CA ALA A 59 -2.96 -11.83 -32.55
C ALA A 59 -2.36 -11.99 -33.97
N THR A 60 -2.72 -13.07 -34.65
CA THR A 60 -2.42 -13.29 -36.06
C THR A 60 -3.25 -12.30 -36.88
N ALA A 61 -2.59 -11.25 -37.39
CA ALA A 61 -3.17 -10.27 -38.30
C ALA A 61 -3.32 -10.83 -39.73
N GLU A 62 -3.88 -12.02 -39.88
CA GLU A 62 -4.43 -12.43 -41.17
C GLU A 62 -5.81 -11.79 -41.31
N GLY A 63 -5.97 -10.97 -42.34
CA GLY A 63 -7.13 -10.11 -42.55
C GLY A 63 -8.43 -10.90 -42.54
N VAL A 64 -9.15 -10.81 -41.42
CA VAL A 64 -10.51 -11.34 -41.30
C VAL A 64 -11.41 -10.46 -42.16
N ILE A 65 -11.91 -11.01 -43.28
CA ILE A 65 -12.92 -10.37 -44.11
C ILE A 65 -14.27 -10.55 -43.40
N ILE A 66 -14.71 -9.53 -42.67
CA ILE A 66 -16.04 -9.50 -42.05
C ILE A 66 -17.07 -9.15 -43.12
N LYS A 67 -18.14 -9.93 -43.22
CA LYS A 67 -19.23 -9.69 -44.18
C LYS A 67 -20.01 -8.42 -43.80
N GLU A 68 -20.41 -7.64 -44.79
CA GLU A 68 -21.20 -6.40 -44.61
C GLU A 68 -22.49 -6.63 -43.80
N GLU A 69 -23.15 -7.77 -44.01
CA GLU A 69 -24.35 -8.19 -43.27
C GLU A 69 -24.10 -8.33 -41.77
N THR A 70 -22.89 -8.77 -41.39
CA THR A 70 -22.49 -8.92 -39.98
C THR A 70 -22.21 -7.55 -39.36
N ILE A 71 -21.62 -6.63 -40.13
CA ILE A 71 -21.39 -5.24 -39.71
C ILE A 71 -22.73 -4.53 -39.49
N ALA A 72 -23.66 -4.64 -40.44
CA ALA A 72 -25.00 -4.05 -40.34
C ALA A 72 -25.80 -4.62 -39.15
N LEU A 73 -25.66 -5.92 -38.86
CA LEU A 73 -26.27 -6.53 -37.69
C LEU A 73 -25.67 -5.95 -36.38
N ILE A 74 -24.34 -5.80 -36.30
CA ILE A 74 -23.67 -5.19 -35.14
C ILE A 74 -24.11 -3.73 -34.97
N GLU A 75 -24.19 -2.95 -36.06
CA GLU A 75 -24.67 -1.57 -36.01
C GLU A 75 -26.11 -1.48 -35.48
N SER A 76 -26.99 -2.39 -35.92
CA SER A 76 -28.37 -2.45 -35.41
C SER A 76 -28.43 -2.77 -33.91
N PHE A 77 -27.62 -3.73 -33.43
CA PHE A 77 -27.50 -4.03 -32.00
C PHE A 77 -26.92 -2.89 -31.19
N LEU A 78 -25.92 -2.16 -31.71
CA LEU A 78 -25.37 -0.98 -31.05
C LEU A 78 -26.41 0.13 -30.96
N HIS A 79 -27.21 0.35 -32.00
CA HIS A 79 -28.27 1.34 -32.01
C HIS A 79 -29.41 1.00 -31.02
N ASP A 80 -29.80 -0.28 -30.95
CA ASP A 80 -30.78 -0.76 -29.97
C ASP A 80 -30.24 -0.74 -28.53
N SER A 81 -28.93 -0.97 -28.36
CA SER A 81 -28.24 -0.80 -27.08
C SER A 81 -28.24 0.66 -26.62
N MET A 82 -27.99 1.62 -27.51
CA MET A 82 -28.10 3.05 -27.21
C MET A 82 -29.52 3.45 -26.79
N ASN A 83 -30.56 2.85 -27.39
CA ASN A 83 -31.94 3.08 -26.96
C ASN A 83 -32.22 2.50 -25.56
N SER A 84 -31.58 1.38 -25.23
CA SER A 84 -31.63 0.76 -23.91
C SER A 84 -30.80 1.52 -22.85
N GLN A 85 -29.80 2.30 -23.28
CA GLN A 85 -28.98 3.13 -22.40
C GLN A 85 -29.81 4.12 -21.58
N LYS A 86 -30.89 4.67 -22.16
CA LYS A 86 -31.84 5.52 -21.42
C LYS A 86 -32.52 4.83 -20.24
N ILE A 87 -32.66 3.50 -20.27
CA ILE A 87 -33.20 2.71 -19.17
C ILE A 87 -32.12 2.55 -18.09
N PHE A 88 -30.88 2.27 -18.49
CA PHE A 88 -29.74 2.19 -17.57
C PHE A 88 -29.45 3.54 -16.89
N ASP A 89 -29.54 4.66 -17.61
CA ASP A 89 -29.39 6.02 -17.05
C ASP A 89 -30.44 6.32 -15.98
N ARG A 90 -31.65 5.77 -16.11
CA ARG A 90 -32.72 5.90 -15.09
C ARG A 90 -32.47 5.02 -13.86
N LEU A 91 -31.70 3.95 -14.01
CA LEU A 91 -31.34 3.05 -12.92
C LEU A 91 -30.04 3.47 -12.22
N GLU A 92 -29.20 4.27 -12.88
CA GLU A 92 -27.95 4.81 -12.35
C GLU A 92 -28.09 5.46 -10.96
N PRO A 93 -29.14 6.25 -10.65
CA PRO A 93 -29.32 6.81 -9.30
C PRO A 93 -29.47 5.77 -8.19
N PHE A 94 -29.96 4.56 -8.50
CA PHE A 94 -30.07 3.44 -7.53
C PHE A 94 -28.75 2.68 -7.35
N HIS A 95 -27.80 2.89 -8.26
CA HIS A 95 -26.44 2.35 -8.17
C HIS A 95 -25.42 3.38 -7.68
N LYS A 96 -25.82 4.64 -7.47
CA LYS A 96 -24.97 5.64 -6.84
C LYS A 96 -24.73 5.23 -5.40
N ASN A 97 -23.48 4.86 -5.11
CA ASN A 97 -23.01 4.71 -3.74
C ASN A 97 -23.34 6.01 -3.02
N SER A 98 -24.17 5.96 -1.98
CA SER A 98 -24.61 7.16 -1.27
C SER A 98 -23.74 7.43 -0.05
N LEU A 99 -23.08 6.39 0.49
CA LEU A 99 -22.24 6.47 1.68
C LEU A 99 -21.07 5.49 1.60
N VAL A 100 -19.94 5.91 2.17
CA VAL A 100 -18.80 5.03 2.45
C VAL A 100 -18.75 4.77 3.94
N ARG A 101 -18.46 3.53 4.34
CA ARG A 101 -18.19 3.16 5.74
C ARG A 101 -16.77 2.65 5.89
N LEU A 102 -16.11 3.05 6.96
CA LEU A 102 -14.78 2.55 7.33
C LEU A 102 -14.95 1.33 8.23
N GLN A 103 -14.61 0.14 7.72
CA GLN A 103 -14.64 -1.10 8.50
C GLN A 103 -13.21 -1.46 8.95
N PRO A 104 -12.90 -1.47 10.25
CA PRO A 104 -11.59 -1.90 10.72
C PRO A 104 -11.41 -3.40 10.43
N ILE A 105 -10.35 -3.75 9.72
CA ILE A 105 -10.01 -5.14 9.39
C ILE A 105 -8.77 -5.63 10.13
N ARG A 106 -7.91 -4.70 10.59
CA ARG A 106 -6.68 -5.02 11.30
C ARG A 106 -6.27 -3.85 12.19
N SER A 107 -5.69 -4.16 13.34
CA SER A 107 -4.95 -3.19 14.16
C SER A 107 -3.62 -3.80 14.59
N ALA A 108 -2.59 -2.97 14.71
CA ALA A 108 -1.29 -3.33 15.25
C ALA A 108 -0.75 -2.19 16.11
N THR A 109 -0.26 -2.50 17.30
CA THR A 109 0.37 -1.52 18.19
C THR A 109 1.85 -1.37 17.85
N VAL A 110 2.27 -0.15 17.53
CA VAL A 110 3.66 0.23 17.29
C VAL A 110 4.22 0.86 18.57
N SER A 111 4.52 0.03 19.57
CA SER A 111 4.90 0.49 20.91
C SER A 111 6.13 1.39 20.95
N LEU A 112 7.04 1.26 19.98
CA LEU A 112 8.23 2.12 19.88
C LEU A 112 7.88 3.61 19.80
N LEU A 113 6.73 3.96 19.18
CA LEU A 113 6.28 5.34 19.07
C LEU A 113 6.10 6.03 20.43
N SER A 114 5.74 5.29 21.47
CA SER A 114 5.57 5.84 22.83
C SER A 114 6.87 6.33 23.47
N THR A 115 8.02 5.87 22.96
CA THR A 115 9.35 6.23 23.47
C THR A 115 10.06 7.26 22.58
N GLU A 116 9.42 7.68 21.48
CA GLU A 116 9.99 8.63 20.54
C GLU A 116 9.90 10.07 21.04
N THR A 117 11.00 10.80 20.88
CA THR A 117 11.06 12.23 21.19
C THR A 117 10.71 13.10 19.98
N LEU A 118 10.88 12.55 18.77
CA LEU A 118 10.59 13.22 17.52
C LEU A 118 9.22 12.79 17.00
N PRO A 119 8.48 13.68 16.30
CA PRO A 119 7.16 13.37 15.80
C PRO A 119 7.20 12.42 14.60
N VAL A 120 6.03 11.88 14.26
CA VAL A 120 5.82 11.20 12.97
C VAL A 120 5.67 12.28 11.90
N CYS A 121 6.54 12.26 10.88
CA CYS A 121 6.48 13.22 9.78
C CYS A 121 5.70 12.68 8.56
N SER A 122 5.76 11.38 8.30
CA SER A 122 5.14 10.79 7.12
C SER A 122 4.92 9.28 7.27
N LEU A 123 3.97 8.74 6.51
CA LEU A 123 3.64 7.32 6.46
C LEU A 123 3.45 6.88 5.01
N SER A 124 4.05 5.74 4.64
CA SER A 124 3.87 5.13 3.32
C SER A 124 3.62 3.63 3.41
N CYS A 125 2.77 3.13 2.50
CA CYS A 125 2.33 1.74 2.49
C CYS A 125 2.92 0.98 1.30
N GLY A 126 3.48 -0.19 1.58
CA GLY A 126 4.05 -1.10 0.60
C GLY A 126 3.22 -2.37 0.43
N SER A 127 3.65 -3.21 -0.50
CA SER A 127 3.03 -4.52 -0.71
C SER A 127 3.18 -5.42 0.52
N ALA A 128 2.33 -6.46 0.60
CA ALA A 128 2.28 -7.41 1.71
C ALA A 128 1.96 -6.81 3.10
N GLY A 129 1.39 -5.61 3.16
CA GLY A 129 1.03 -4.95 4.42
C GLY A 129 2.25 -4.44 5.19
N ARG A 130 3.29 -4.03 4.47
CA ARG A 130 4.42 -3.27 5.02
C ARG A 130 4.03 -1.80 5.11
N THR A 131 4.34 -1.16 6.22
CA THR A 131 4.14 0.28 6.41
C THR A 131 5.44 0.88 6.92
N ALA A 132 5.92 1.91 6.25
CA ALA A 132 7.03 2.73 6.71
C ALA A 132 6.47 3.96 7.43
N ILE A 133 6.95 4.20 8.64
CA ILE A 133 6.62 5.36 9.47
C ILE A 133 7.91 6.14 9.64
N LEU A 134 7.91 7.38 9.19
CA LEU A 134 9.07 8.26 9.23
C LEU A 134 9.03 9.10 10.52
N ILE A 135 10.12 9.07 11.28
CA ILE A 135 10.27 9.78 12.55
C ILE A 135 11.34 10.86 12.39
N GLY A 136 10.93 12.10 12.57
CA GLY A 136 11.74 13.29 12.33
C GLY A 136 10.88 14.54 12.42
N GLU A 137 11.50 15.73 12.41
CA GLU A 137 10.72 16.96 12.29
C GLU A 137 10.44 17.25 10.82
N SER A 138 9.27 17.82 10.54
CA SER A 138 8.86 18.21 9.19
C SER A 138 9.41 19.56 8.77
N GLU A 139 9.71 20.43 9.74
CA GLU A 139 10.23 21.77 9.53
C GLU A 139 11.64 21.87 10.07
N HIS A 140 12.57 22.24 9.20
CA HIS A 140 13.95 22.48 9.56
C HIS A 140 14.45 23.75 8.89
N ASP A 141 15.43 24.39 9.53
CA ASP A 141 16.37 25.24 8.81
C ASP A 141 17.20 24.39 7.83
N THR A 142 18.02 25.03 7.00
CA THR A 142 18.86 24.38 5.97
C THR A 142 19.72 23.18 6.43
N TRP A 143 19.81 22.90 7.73
CA TRP A 143 20.43 21.72 8.32
C TRP A 143 19.66 21.31 9.59
N CYS A 144 19.56 20.00 9.87
CA CYS A 144 19.07 19.48 11.15
C CYS A 144 20.16 18.68 11.87
N SER A 145 20.21 18.78 13.19
CA SER A 145 21.13 18.00 14.04
C SER A 145 20.50 16.70 14.56
N HIS A 146 19.24 16.47 14.21
CA HIS A 146 18.44 15.34 14.67
C HIS A 146 18.75 14.07 13.87
N ALA A 147 19.06 12.99 14.58
CA ALA A 147 19.11 11.67 13.99
C ALA A 147 17.69 11.12 13.85
N GLY A 148 17.14 11.16 12.64
CA GLY A 148 15.84 10.59 12.34
C GLY A 148 15.88 9.07 12.25
N LYS A 149 14.73 8.46 12.02
CA LYS A 149 14.65 7.01 11.75
C LYS A 149 13.42 6.63 10.96
N VAL A 150 13.47 5.44 10.40
CA VAL A 150 12.35 4.79 9.71
C VAL A 150 11.94 3.58 10.52
N ILE A 151 10.67 3.50 10.89
CA ILE A 151 10.07 2.32 11.49
C ILE A 151 9.34 1.56 10.40
N ILE A 152 9.71 0.30 10.16
CA ILE A 152 9.00 -0.58 9.23
C ILE A 152 8.16 -1.55 10.07
N ALA A 153 6.85 -1.38 9.99
CA ALA A 153 5.86 -2.28 10.56
C ALA A 153 5.40 -3.27 9.49
N HIS A 154 5.53 -4.56 9.77
CA HIS A 154 5.03 -5.63 8.92
C HIS A 154 4.48 -6.77 9.79
N ARG A 155 3.16 -6.89 9.78
CA ARG A 155 2.43 -7.84 10.62
C ARG A 155 2.76 -7.67 12.12
N SER A 156 3.43 -8.64 12.72
CA SER A 156 3.91 -8.61 14.11
C SER A 156 5.38 -8.22 14.24
N LYS A 157 6.08 -8.03 13.10
CA LYS A 157 7.48 -7.60 13.09
C LYS A 157 7.52 -6.09 12.95
N ILE A 158 8.22 -5.44 13.87
CA ILE A 158 8.55 -4.02 13.79
C ILE A 158 10.07 -3.92 13.78
N THR A 159 10.61 -3.18 12.83
CA THR A 159 12.04 -2.91 12.71
C THR A 159 12.29 -1.42 12.63
N THR A 160 13.49 -1.01 13.01
CA THR A 160 13.88 0.40 13.03
C THR A 160 15.19 0.54 12.30
N ILE A 161 15.24 1.54 11.41
CA ILE A 161 16.41 1.88 10.63
C ILE A 161 16.81 3.30 11.03
N PRO A 162 17.94 3.49 11.74
CA PRO A 162 18.42 4.82 12.07
C PRO A 162 18.90 5.53 10.81
N LEU A 163 18.65 6.83 10.73
CA LEU A 163 19.17 7.73 9.71
C LEU A 163 20.04 8.80 10.37
N ALA A 164 21.05 9.26 9.64
CA ALA A 164 21.94 10.31 10.13
C ALA A 164 21.25 11.67 10.28
N VAL A 165 20.18 11.88 9.51
CA VAL A 165 19.37 13.10 9.47
C VAL A 165 17.87 12.73 9.41
N CYS A 166 16.98 13.71 9.53
CA CYS A 166 15.54 13.47 9.47
C CYS A 166 15.07 13.00 8.08
N PRO A 167 14.24 11.95 8.00
CA PRO A 167 13.54 11.61 6.78
C PRO A 167 12.44 12.64 6.47
N ALA A 168 12.23 12.93 5.19
CA ALA A 168 11.23 13.88 4.71
C ALA A 168 10.08 13.18 3.99
N CYS A 169 10.38 12.22 3.11
CA CYS A 169 9.36 11.51 2.34
C CYS A 169 9.78 10.06 2.06
N SER A 170 8.81 9.21 1.71
CA SER A 170 9.10 7.82 1.34
C SER A 170 8.10 7.27 0.34
N ALA A 171 8.57 6.31 -0.47
CA ALA A 171 7.74 5.66 -1.48
C ALA A 171 8.14 4.18 -1.63
N TRP A 172 7.13 3.31 -1.67
CA TRP A 172 7.31 1.88 -1.92
C TRP A 172 7.18 1.56 -3.41
N SER A 173 8.09 0.73 -3.91
CA SER A 173 7.97 0.11 -5.23
C SER A 173 6.99 -1.07 -5.18
N SER A 174 6.46 -1.45 -6.34
CA SER A 174 5.67 -2.68 -6.50
C SER A 174 6.44 -3.94 -6.07
N GLN A 175 7.77 -3.94 -6.18
CA GLN A 175 8.66 -5.04 -5.82
C GLN A 175 8.99 -5.08 -4.31
N GLY A 176 8.51 -4.11 -3.52
CA GLY A 176 8.73 -4.08 -2.07
C GLY A 176 10.08 -3.49 -1.65
N LEU A 177 10.74 -2.73 -2.52
CA LEU A 177 11.83 -1.79 -2.17
C LEU A 177 11.23 -0.48 -1.65
N LEU A 178 11.81 0.08 -0.61
CA LEU A 178 11.45 1.38 -0.05
C LEU A 178 12.51 2.41 -0.44
N ALA A 179 12.08 3.53 -1.02
CA ALA A 179 12.91 4.71 -1.18
C ALA A 179 12.57 5.71 -0.07
N VAL A 180 13.59 6.29 0.58
CA VAL A 180 13.44 7.30 1.62
C VAL A 180 14.29 8.50 1.27
N GLY A 181 13.65 9.66 1.16
CA GLY A 181 14.32 10.94 0.93
C GLY A 181 14.53 11.63 2.26
N ASP A 182 15.69 12.24 2.44
CA ASP A 182 16.02 12.97 3.66
C ASP A 182 16.19 14.47 3.45
N VAL A 183 16.35 15.18 4.57
CA VAL A 183 16.46 16.64 4.60
C VAL A 183 17.82 17.15 4.13
N ALA A 184 18.82 16.26 4.03
CA ALA A 184 20.09 16.60 3.42
C ALA A 184 19.98 16.60 1.90
N GLY A 185 19.05 15.87 1.30
CA GLY A 185 18.92 15.71 -0.15
C GLY A 185 19.42 14.35 -0.68
N ASP A 186 19.63 13.40 0.24
CA ASP A 186 20.00 12.04 -0.08
C ASP A 186 18.75 11.16 -0.24
N VAL A 187 18.80 10.23 -1.20
CA VAL A 187 17.79 9.20 -1.41
C VAL A 187 18.39 7.84 -1.02
N HIS A 188 17.83 7.26 0.04
CA HIS A 188 18.21 5.95 0.57
C HIS A 188 17.30 4.87 -0.02
N LEU A 189 17.89 3.79 -0.53
CA LEU A 189 17.15 2.58 -0.86
C LEU A 189 17.23 1.58 0.28
N VAL A 190 16.07 1.07 0.68
CA VAL A 190 15.92 0.13 1.76
C VAL A 190 15.29 -1.16 1.23
N ALA A 191 15.91 -2.28 1.56
CA ALA A 191 15.37 -3.61 1.32
C ALA A 191 15.66 -4.51 2.52
N ASN A 192 14.73 -5.43 2.79
CA ASN A 192 14.85 -6.38 3.91
C ASN A 192 15.20 -5.68 5.24
N ASP A 193 14.58 -4.53 5.50
CA ASP A 193 14.75 -3.73 6.71
C ASP A 193 16.19 -3.18 6.89
N THR A 194 16.96 -3.02 5.80
CA THR A 194 18.32 -2.47 5.81
C THR A 194 18.55 -1.48 4.66
N ILE A 195 19.43 -0.49 4.86
CA ILE A 195 19.83 0.45 3.80
C ILE A 195 20.79 -0.27 2.85
N LEU A 196 20.41 -0.38 1.57
CA LEU A 196 21.23 -0.95 0.51
C LEU A 196 22.23 0.05 -0.05
N THR A 197 21.76 1.28 -0.32
CA THR A 197 22.55 2.36 -0.90
C THR A 197 21.95 3.70 -0.51
N SER A 198 22.78 4.73 -0.58
CA SER A 198 22.37 6.14 -0.50
C SER A 198 22.97 6.89 -1.68
N LEU A 199 22.21 7.82 -2.26
CA LEU A 199 22.66 8.67 -3.36
C LEU A 199 22.29 10.12 -3.06
N LYS A 200 23.27 11.02 -3.16
CA LYS A 200 23.04 12.46 -3.14
C LYS A 200 22.39 12.90 -4.44
N VAL A 201 21.11 13.26 -4.41
CA VAL A 201 20.37 13.67 -5.61
C VAL A 201 20.12 15.17 -5.61
N HIS A 202 19.82 15.74 -4.44
CA HIS A 202 19.45 17.14 -4.29
C HIS A 202 20.46 17.86 -3.41
N SER A 203 20.60 19.16 -3.63
CA SER A 203 21.44 20.04 -2.80
C SER A 203 20.75 20.50 -1.52
N GLN A 204 19.44 20.29 -1.44
CA GLN A 204 18.58 20.54 -0.27
C GLN A 204 17.63 19.35 -0.07
N ALA A 205 16.70 19.46 0.88
CA ALA A 205 15.77 18.40 1.27
C ALA A 205 15.02 17.79 0.08
N VAL A 206 14.88 16.46 0.12
CA VAL A 206 14.01 15.72 -0.80
C VAL A 206 12.56 15.93 -0.37
N SER A 207 11.79 16.72 -1.11
CA SER A 207 10.42 17.06 -0.76
C SER A 207 9.42 15.96 -1.11
N ALA A 208 9.66 15.22 -2.19
CA ALA A 208 8.76 14.13 -2.59
C ALA A 208 9.45 13.05 -3.43
N LEU A 209 8.90 11.83 -3.33
CA LEU A 209 9.34 10.64 -4.04
C LEU A 209 8.15 9.83 -4.54
N ASP A 210 8.27 9.23 -5.73
CA ASP A 210 7.33 8.22 -6.19
C ASP A 210 7.97 7.29 -7.24
N TRP A 211 7.53 6.04 -7.31
CA TRP A 211 8.01 5.08 -8.29
C TRP A 211 7.24 5.22 -9.60
N ILE A 212 7.96 5.48 -10.69
CA ILE A 212 7.40 5.51 -12.06
C ILE A 212 7.17 4.09 -12.56
N SER A 213 8.14 3.21 -12.28
CA SER A 213 8.13 1.80 -12.68
C SER A 213 8.88 0.97 -11.65
N HIS A 214 9.11 -0.31 -11.94
CA HIS A 214 9.81 -1.22 -11.02
C HIS A 214 11.30 -0.85 -10.85
N SER A 215 11.85 -0.09 -11.80
CA SER A 215 13.27 0.27 -11.82
C SER A 215 13.50 1.78 -11.99
N GLN A 216 12.45 2.60 -11.97
CA GLN A 216 12.56 4.05 -12.09
C GLN A 216 11.79 4.75 -10.98
N LEU A 217 12.45 5.74 -10.39
CA LEU A 217 11.96 6.55 -9.28
C LEU A 217 12.05 8.02 -9.70
N ILE A 218 11.02 8.81 -9.43
CA ILE A 218 11.10 10.26 -9.55
C ILE A 218 11.30 10.87 -8.16
N SER A 219 12.14 11.90 -8.10
CA SER A 219 12.41 12.66 -6.89
C SER A 219 12.36 14.16 -7.18
N CYS A 220 11.82 14.92 -6.22
CA CYS A 220 11.82 16.36 -6.23
C CYS A 220 12.48 16.91 -4.97
N GLY A 221 13.17 18.03 -5.11
CA GLY A 221 13.86 18.71 -4.00
C GLY A 221 13.41 20.15 -3.81
N THR A 222 13.62 20.68 -2.61
CA THR A 222 13.38 22.11 -2.29
C THR A 222 14.37 23.05 -2.99
N ASP A 223 15.38 22.51 -3.66
CA ASP A 223 16.29 23.24 -4.54
C ASP A 223 15.76 23.43 -5.98
N GLY A 224 14.55 22.94 -6.25
CA GLY A 224 13.88 23.03 -7.55
C GLY A 224 14.31 21.99 -8.56
N HIS A 225 15.12 21.01 -8.15
CA HIS A 225 15.51 19.90 -9.01
C HIS A 225 14.45 18.80 -9.01
N ILE A 226 14.18 18.30 -10.21
CA ILE A 226 13.36 17.11 -10.48
C ILE A 226 14.29 16.11 -11.14
N ALA A 227 14.43 14.92 -10.58
CA ALA A 227 15.31 13.89 -11.10
C ALA A 227 14.57 12.56 -11.26
N VAL A 228 14.70 11.95 -12.43
CA VAL A 228 14.37 10.54 -12.66
C VAL A 228 15.62 9.72 -12.39
N LEU A 229 15.50 8.82 -11.44
CA LEU A 229 16.53 7.91 -10.99
C LEU A 229 16.25 6.53 -11.57
N ARG A 230 17.29 5.82 -11.98
CA ARG A 230 17.21 4.45 -12.48
C ARG A 230 17.93 3.51 -11.53
N LEU A 231 17.24 2.45 -11.15
CA LEU A 231 17.80 1.33 -10.39
C LEU A 231 18.63 0.45 -11.32
N LYS A 232 19.91 0.28 -11.01
CA LYS A 232 20.81 -0.68 -11.65
C LYS A 232 21.31 -1.65 -10.59
N GLY A 233 20.71 -2.84 -10.52
CA GLY A 233 20.99 -3.79 -9.45
C GLY A 233 20.53 -3.23 -8.10
N THR A 234 21.47 -2.92 -7.20
CA THR A 234 21.20 -2.35 -5.87
C THR A 234 21.54 -0.87 -5.77
N THR A 235 22.00 -0.23 -6.84
CA THR A 235 22.43 1.17 -6.86
C THR A 235 21.46 2.06 -7.65
N LEU A 236 21.29 3.30 -7.20
CA LEU A 236 20.58 4.34 -7.95
C LEU A 236 21.55 5.17 -8.77
N GLU A 237 21.13 5.56 -9.97
CA GLU A 237 21.82 6.54 -10.80
C GLU A 237 20.82 7.57 -11.33
N VAL A 238 21.27 8.81 -11.52
CA VAL A 238 20.46 9.85 -12.16
C VAL A 238 20.40 9.58 -13.67
N ASP A 239 19.20 9.39 -14.20
CA ASP A 239 18.94 9.13 -15.63
C ASP A 239 18.65 10.43 -16.37
N LYS A 240 17.70 11.22 -15.84
CA LYS A 240 17.31 12.53 -16.37
C LYS A 240 17.05 13.50 -15.23
N SER A 241 17.30 14.78 -15.48
CA SER A 241 16.99 15.84 -14.50
C SER A 241 16.52 17.11 -15.18
N LEU A 242 15.62 17.82 -14.52
CA LEU A 242 15.13 19.15 -14.88
C LEU A 242 15.24 20.05 -13.64
N ARG A 243 15.48 21.35 -13.84
CA ARG A 243 15.47 22.33 -12.75
C ARG A 243 14.43 23.40 -13.03
N LEU A 244 13.56 23.66 -12.07
CA LEU A 244 12.60 24.76 -12.10
C LEU A 244 13.22 26.04 -11.54
N SER A 245 12.92 27.15 -12.20
CA SER A 245 13.43 28.47 -11.88
C SER A 245 12.30 29.50 -11.96
N VAL A 246 12.54 30.69 -11.42
CA VAL A 246 11.55 31.79 -11.43
C VAL A 246 11.04 32.09 -12.84
N THR A 247 11.84 31.85 -13.90
CA THR A 247 11.37 32.03 -15.28
C THR A 247 10.26 31.07 -15.68
N ASP A 248 10.16 29.90 -15.04
CA ASP A 248 9.17 28.86 -15.34
C ASP A 248 7.81 29.10 -14.65
N LEU A 249 7.75 30.09 -13.75
CA LEU A 249 6.50 30.50 -13.11
C LEU A 249 5.54 31.15 -14.13
N PRO A 250 4.21 30.92 -13.98
CA PRO A 250 3.20 31.69 -14.69
C PRO A 250 3.40 33.20 -14.52
N ARG A 251 3.13 33.98 -15.58
CA ARG A 251 3.27 35.46 -15.54
C ARG A 251 2.47 36.12 -14.42
N LYS A 252 1.35 35.52 -14.00
CA LYS A 252 0.53 36.01 -12.88
C LYS A 252 1.30 36.04 -11.55
N ILE A 253 2.20 35.07 -11.33
CA ILE A 253 2.95 34.88 -10.08
C ILE A 253 4.36 35.47 -10.21
N ARG A 254 4.91 35.46 -11.43
CA ARG A 254 6.28 35.87 -11.71
C ARG A 254 6.45 37.39 -11.75
N LYS A 255 7.22 37.95 -10.81
CA LYS A 255 7.62 39.38 -10.82
C LYS A 255 8.76 39.73 -11.79
N SER A 256 9.58 38.77 -12.21
CA SER A 256 10.77 39.00 -13.06
C SER A 256 10.90 37.96 -14.17
N SER A 257 11.22 38.40 -15.39
CA SER A 257 11.29 37.53 -16.57
C SER A 257 12.61 36.82 -16.83
N SER A 258 13.64 37.09 -16.02
CA SER A 258 15.01 36.65 -16.30
C SER A 258 15.75 36.10 -15.07
N SER A 259 15.04 35.80 -13.99
CA SER A 259 15.66 35.31 -12.75
C SER A 259 15.97 33.81 -12.83
N ALA A 260 17.25 33.46 -12.77
CA ALA A 260 17.73 32.08 -12.68
C ALA A 260 17.64 31.48 -11.25
N LYS A 261 17.03 32.19 -10.30
CA LYS A 261 16.79 31.65 -8.95
C LYS A 261 15.92 30.39 -9.04
N SER A 262 16.32 29.34 -8.33
CA SER A 262 15.51 28.12 -8.21
C SER A 262 14.23 28.37 -7.44
N LEU A 263 13.22 27.57 -7.77
CA LEU A 263 11.98 27.49 -7.01
C LEU A 263 12.02 26.29 -6.09
N SER A 264 11.55 26.42 -4.85
CA SER A 264 11.34 25.25 -4.01
C SER A 264 10.13 24.45 -4.49
N ILE A 265 10.33 23.15 -4.72
CA ILE A 265 9.23 22.20 -4.95
C ILE A 265 8.81 21.67 -3.58
N VAL A 266 7.55 21.88 -3.22
CA VAL A 266 7.01 21.54 -1.90
C VAL A 266 6.25 20.22 -1.93
N ALA A 267 5.54 19.93 -3.02
CA ALA A 267 4.73 18.73 -3.11
C ALA A 267 4.68 18.16 -4.53
N MET A 268 4.50 16.85 -4.60
CA MET A 268 4.40 16.06 -5.83
C MET A 268 3.32 15.01 -5.68
N SER A 269 2.52 14.77 -6.72
CA SER A 269 1.62 13.63 -6.79
C SER A 269 1.54 13.09 -8.21
N ARG A 270 1.61 11.78 -8.37
CA ARG A 270 1.54 11.11 -9.68
C ARG A 270 0.16 10.51 -9.94
N SER A 271 -0.28 10.58 -11.19
CA SER A 271 -1.42 9.85 -11.72
C SER A 271 -1.04 9.26 -13.08
N GLY A 272 -0.81 7.94 -13.13
CA GLY A 272 -0.39 7.26 -14.36
C GLY A 272 0.96 7.80 -14.88
N PRO A 273 1.03 8.23 -16.16
CA PRO A 273 2.26 8.74 -16.78
C PRO A 273 2.52 10.24 -16.52
N GLU A 274 1.69 10.89 -15.71
CA GLU A 274 1.79 12.32 -15.41
C GLU A 274 2.03 12.54 -13.92
N VAL A 275 2.88 13.52 -13.61
CA VAL A 275 3.18 13.95 -12.25
C VAL A 275 2.81 15.41 -12.13
N CYS A 276 1.92 15.75 -11.19
CA CYS A 276 1.69 17.13 -10.81
C CYS A 276 2.75 17.53 -9.77
N ILE A 277 3.31 18.72 -9.92
CA ILE A 277 4.32 19.29 -9.03
C ILE A 277 3.90 20.71 -8.66
N ALA A 278 4.08 21.07 -7.39
CA ALA A 278 3.79 22.40 -6.88
C ALA A 278 5.01 23.05 -6.22
N SER A 279 5.14 24.37 -6.41
CA SER A 279 6.10 25.19 -5.69
C SER A 279 5.48 25.92 -4.51
N GLU A 280 6.32 26.35 -3.57
CA GLU A 280 5.92 27.18 -2.42
C GLU A 280 5.19 28.47 -2.82
N THR A 281 5.45 28.98 -4.02
CA THR A 281 4.87 30.21 -4.57
C THR A 281 3.52 29.99 -5.26
N GLY A 282 2.98 28.77 -5.23
CA GLY A 282 1.73 28.42 -5.93
C GLY A 282 1.90 28.12 -7.42
N GLY A 283 3.12 27.94 -7.90
CA GLY A 283 3.35 27.48 -9.26
C GLY A 283 2.97 26.00 -9.38
N LEU A 284 2.25 25.65 -10.45
CA LEU A 284 1.80 24.29 -10.72
C LEU A 284 2.23 23.84 -12.10
N TRP A 285 2.72 22.60 -12.20
CA TRP A 285 3.11 22.01 -13.47
C TRP A 285 2.70 20.54 -13.54
N LEU A 286 2.34 20.08 -14.74
CA LEU A 286 2.29 18.67 -15.10
C LEU A 286 3.59 18.28 -15.77
N VAL A 287 4.18 17.19 -15.30
CA VAL A 287 5.42 16.61 -15.82
C VAL A 287 5.11 15.23 -16.37
N SER A 288 5.32 15.03 -17.68
CA SER A 288 5.21 13.70 -18.28
C SER A 288 6.44 12.86 -17.92
N VAL A 289 6.24 11.66 -17.38
CA VAL A 289 7.32 10.72 -17.07
C VAL A 289 7.38 9.60 -18.13
N PRO A 290 8.58 9.08 -18.46
CA PRO A 290 9.90 9.42 -17.90
C PRO A 290 10.61 10.60 -18.58
N ASP A 291 9.96 11.29 -19.53
CA ASP A 291 10.63 12.29 -20.37
C ASP A 291 10.86 13.67 -19.74
N LEU A 292 10.25 13.94 -18.58
CA LEU A 292 10.28 15.22 -17.90
C LEU A 292 9.78 16.40 -18.74
N ARG A 293 8.77 16.17 -19.60
CA ARG A 293 8.13 17.26 -20.36
C ARG A 293 7.23 18.07 -19.45
N LEU A 294 7.50 19.37 -19.36
CA LEU A 294 6.82 20.29 -18.47
C LEU A 294 5.65 21.00 -19.18
N LYS A 295 4.47 21.00 -18.54
CA LYS A 295 3.32 21.81 -18.92
C LYS A 295 2.88 22.64 -17.72
N THR A 296 2.96 23.96 -17.84
CA THR A 296 2.51 24.89 -16.79
C THR A 296 0.99 24.92 -16.69
N ILE A 297 0.47 24.87 -15.46
CA ILE A 297 -0.96 25.07 -15.16
C ILE A 297 -1.14 26.51 -14.69
N VAL A 298 -2.13 27.20 -15.25
CA VAL A 298 -2.41 28.61 -14.91
C VAL A 298 -3.57 28.65 -13.93
N SER A 299 -3.26 28.60 -12.64
CA SER A 299 -4.22 28.79 -11.55
C SER A 299 -4.08 30.17 -10.91
N GLU A 300 -4.99 30.49 -9.99
CA GLU A 300 -4.81 31.62 -9.09
C GLU A 300 -3.64 31.36 -8.12
N PRO A 301 -2.87 32.40 -7.74
CA PRO A 301 -1.76 32.24 -6.81
C PRO A 301 -2.27 31.89 -5.41
N GLN A 302 -1.81 30.78 -4.86
CA GLN A 302 -2.06 30.39 -3.47
C GLN A 302 -0.84 29.67 -2.88
N ALA A 303 -0.68 29.71 -1.57
CA ALA A 303 0.32 28.88 -0.91
C ALA A 303 -0.04 27.40 -1.14
N VAL A 304 0.96 26.54 -1.30
CA VAL A 304 0.76 25.10 -1.46
C VAL A 304 1.67 24.37 -0.50
N GLN A 305 1.06 23.50 0.30
CA GLN A 305 1.75 22.59 1.21
C GLN A 305 1.63 21.14 0.72
N LEU A 306 0.43 20.76 0.26
CA LEU A 306 0.15 19.40 -0.21
C LEU A 306 -0.59 19.45 -1.54
N ILE A 307 -0.27 18.49 -2.41
CA ILE A 307 -1.03 18.25 -3.63
C ILE A 307 -1.39 16.78 -3.78
N LEU A 308 -2.57 16.52 -4.31
CA LEU A 308 -3.00 15.18 -4.71
C LEU A 308 -3.51 15.28 -6.13
N TYR A 309 -3.00 14.40 -6.98
CA TYR A 309 -3.28 14.42 -8.40
C TYR A 309 -4.07 13.17 -8.80
N LEU A 310 -5.27 13.41 -9.31
CA LEU A 310 -6.18 12.40 -9.81
C LEU A 310 -6.71 12.88 -11.15
N SER A 311 -6.01 12.59 -12.24
CA SER A 311 -6.31 13.19 -13.55
C SER A 311 -7.79 13.03 -13.92
N PRO A 312 -8.50 14.12 -14.31
CA PRO A 312 -7.98 15.46 -14.60
C PRO A 312 -8.02 16.45 -13.42
N PHE A 313 -8.29 15.99 -12.21
CA PHE A 313 -8.45 16.78 -10.99
C PHE A 313 -7.15 16.94 -10.20
N ILE A 314 -6.95 18.14 -9.65
CA ILE A 314 -5.82 18.49 -8.79
C ILE A 314 -6.38 19.05 -7.50
N ILE A 315 -6.00 18.46 -6.39
CA ILE A 315 -6.39 18.91 -5.05
C ILE A 315 -5.22 19.65 -4.44
N LEU A 316 -5.48 20.85 -3.94
CA LEU A 316 -4.48 21.75 -3.37
C LEU A 316 -4.86 22.11 -1.94
N CYS A 317 -3.95 21.85 -1.03
CA CYS A 317 -4.04 22.27 0.37
C CYS A 317 -2.89 23.23 0.65
N GLY A 318 -3.20 24.36 1.27
CA GLY A 318 -2.21 25.38 1.56
C GLY A 318 -2.64 26.36 2.64
N ASP A 319 -3.95 26.58 2.81
CA ASP A 319 -4.52 27.21 3.99
C ASP A 319 -5.04 26.15 4.98
N VAL A 320 -5.29 26.59 6.21
CA VAL A 320 -5.75 25.72 7.32
C VAL A 320 -7.28 25.54 7.29
N GLU A 321 -8.00 26.28 6.44
CA GLU A 321 -9.46 26.37 6.50
C GLU A 321 -10.15 25.49 5.46
N SER A 322 -9.54 25.29 4.29
CA SER A 322 -10.18 24.62 3.17
C SER A 322 -9.21 23.93 2.23
N THR A 323 -9.75 23.05 1.40
CA THR A 323 -9.00 22.34 0.36
C THR A 323 -9.63 22.66 -0.99
N THR A 324 -8.83 23.10 -1.95
CA THR A 324 -9.32 23.53 -3.26
C THR A 324 -9.19 22.42 -4.29
N LEU A 325 -10.25 22.19 -5.07
CA LEU A 325 -10.27 21.27 -6.21
C LEU A 325 -10.19 22.04 -7.52
N LEU A 326 -9.18 21.73 -8.34
CA LEU A 326 -8.96 22.31 -9.67
C LEU A 326 -8.98 21.24 -10.76
N LEU A 327 -9.11 21.65 -12.03
CA LEU A 327 -8.81 20.84 -13.20
C LEU A 327 -7.36 21.05 -13.68
N ASN A 328 -6.88 20.16 -14.55
CA ASN A 328 -5.58 20.22 -15.22
C ASN A 328 -5.30 21.52 -16.00
N ASP A 329 -6.33 22.30 -16.32
CA ASP A 329 -6.19 23.61 -16.96
C ASP A 329 -6.08 24.76 -15.95
N GLY A 330 -6.22 24.47 -14.65
CA GLY A 330 -6.18 25.43 -13.55
C GLY A 330 -7.55 26.01 -13.19
N SER A 331 -8.63 25.58 -13.86
CA SER A 331 -9.98 26.04 -13.54
C SER A 331 -10.47 25.47 -12.20
N PHE A 332 -11.16 26.32 -11.44
CA PHE A 332 -11.74 25.96 -10.15
C PHE A 332 -12.96 25.06 -10.32
N VAL A 333 -13.06 24.02 -9.50
CA VAL A 333 -14.17 23.06 -9.50
C VAL A 333 -15.01 23.17 -8.24
N ASP A 334 -14.38 23.05 -7.07
CA ASP A 334 -15.06 22.99 -5.78
C ASP A 334 -14.10 23.29 -4.61
N THR A 335 -14.66 23.50 -3.42
CA THR A 335 -13.91 23.67 -2.16
C THR A 335 -14.42 22.68 -1.12
N LEU A 336 -13.52 21.86 -0.59
CA LEU A 336 -13.82 20.95 0.50
C LEU A 336 -13.69 21.72 1.84
N PRO A 337 -14.64 21.56 2.77
CA PRO A 337 -14.70 22.33 4.02
C PRO A 337 -13.75 21.75 5.09
N ILE A 338 -12.49 21.51 4.71
CA ILE A 338 -11.44 20.97 5.57
C ILE A 338 -10.07 21.42 5.06
N GLY A 339 -9.24 22.03 5.91
CA GLY A 339 -7.83 22.31 5.60
C GLY A 339 -6.99 21.06 5.87
N ALA A 340 -6.79 20.25 4.84
CA ALA A 340 -6.22 18.93 5.03
C ALA A 340 -4.70 18.99 5.27
N VAL A 341 -4.24 18.30 6.32
CA VAL A 341 -2.81 18.04 6.64
C VAL A 341 -2.37 16.67 6.12
N HIS A 342 -3.32 15.78 5.87
CA HIS A 342 -3.07 14.49 5.23
C HIS A 342 -4.07 14.27 4.11
N GLN A 343 -3.61 13.65 3.02
CA GLN A 343 -4.46 13.27 1.91
C GLN A 343 -3.94 12.03 1.20
N CYS A 344 -4.86 11.22 0.70
CA CYS A 344 -4.53 10.07 -0.12
C CYS A 344 -5.68 9.73 -1.08
N LYS A 345 -5.32 9.09 -2.20
CA LYS A 345 -6.26 8.60 -3.20
C LYS A 345 -6.64 7.17 -2.85
N ALA A 346 -7.90 6.93 -2.51
CA ALA A 346 -8.38 5.59 -2.20
C ALA A 346 -8.74 4.79 -3.46
N ASP A 347 -9.28 5.47 -4.46
CA ASP A 347 -9.71 4.87 -5.72
C ASP A 347 -9.62 5.93 -6.84
N GLU A 348 -10.06 5.64 -8.06
CA GLU A 348 -10.11 6.60 -9.17
C GLU A 348 -11.10 7.76 -8.96
N GLU A 349 -12.02 7.63 -8.01
CA GLU A 349 -13.07 8.63 -7.76
C GLU A 349 -13.07 9.13 -6.30
N LEU A 350 -12.48 8.36 -5.38
CA LEU A 350 -12.55 8.63 -3.95
C LEU A 350 -11.24 9.20 -3.40
N LEU A 351 -11.38 10.34 -2.75
CA LEU A 351 -10.33 11.03 -2.02
C LEU A 351 -10.57 10.92 -0.53
N VAL A 352 -9.49 10.77 0.23
CA VAL A 352 -9.52 10.81 1.68
C VAL A 352 -8.65 11.97 2.13
N VAL A 353 -9.23 12.89 2.89
CA VAL A 353 -8.56 14.08 3.43
C VAL A 353 -8.78 14.16 4.94
N ALA A 354 -7.78 14.63 5.69
CA ALA A 354 -7.87 14.76 7.15
C ALA A 354 -7.11 15.98 7.66
N ASP A 355 -7.65 16.62 8.70
CA ASP A 355 -7.04 17.79 9.40
C ASP A 355 -6.27 17.38 10.67
N GLY A 356 -6.17 16.07 10.95
CA GLY A 356 -5.58 15.50 12.16
C GLY A 356 -6.60 15.11 13.24
N THR A 357 -7.83 15.63 13.17
CA THR A 357 -8.92 15.36 14.11
C THR A 357 -10.22 14.89 13.45
N HIS A 358 -10.41 15.24 12.19
CA HIS A 358 -11.53 14.87 11.33
C HIS A 358 -10.99 14.22 10.07
N ILE A 359 -11.75 13.25 9.56
CA ILE A 359 -11.52 12.63 8.26
C ILE A 359 -12.76 12.82 7.39
N LEU A 360 -12.53 13.14 6.12
CA LEU A 360 -13.54 13.35 5.12
C LEU A 360 -13.21 12.52 3.88
N ILE A 361 -14.19 11.75 3.40
CA ILE A 361 -14.11 11.02 2.14
C ILE A 361 -15.00 11.74 1.14
N TYR A 362 -14.41 12.16 0.03
CA TYR A 362 -15.09 12.92 -1.01
C TYR A 362 -15.05 12.14 -2.33
N ASP A 363 -16.19 12.07 -2.99
CA ASP A 363 -16.31 11.53 -4.34
C ASP A 363 -16.26 12.68 -5.35
N VAL A 364 -15.22 12.67 -6.18
CA VAL A 364 -14.95 13.71 -7.17
C VAL A 364 -15.91 13.65 -8.35
N SER A 365 -16.44 12.46 -8.66
CA SER A 365 -17.38 12.26 -9.77
C SER A 365 -18.75 12.87 -9.45
N THR A 366 -19.25 12.62 -8.25
CA THR A 366 -20.54 13.13 -7.77
C THR A 366 -20.44 14.47 -7.06
N ARG A 367 -19.21 14.91 -6.76
CA ARG A 367 -18.90 16.13 -5.98
C ARG A 367 -19.61 16.15 -4.63
N SER A 368 -19.55 15.03 -3.94
CA SER A 368 -20.29 14.83 -2.70
C SER A 368 -19.43 14.24 -1.60
N VAL A 369 -19.75 14.63 -0.37
CA VAL A 369 -19.11 14.08 0.82
C VAL A 369 -19.76 12.74 1.14
N MET A 370 -18.96 11.68 1.02
CA MET A 370 -19.38 10.29 1.21
C MET A 370 -19.28 9.84 2.67
N LEU A 371 -18.38 10.46 3.43
CA LEU A 371 -18.16 10.25 4.86
C LEU A 371 -17.54 11.51 5.46
N SER A 372 -18.00 11.91 6.65
CA SER A 372 -17.36 12.91 7.48
C SER A 372 -17.49 12.49 8.94
N GLU A 373 -16.36 12.26 9.61
CA GLU A 373 -16.35 11.82 11.00
C GLU A 373 -15.17 12.39 11.80
N LYS A 374 -15.35 12.49 13.12
CA LYS A 374 -14.28 12.80 14.07
C LYS A 374 -13.40 11.57 14.25
N ARG A 375 -12.15 11.65 13.79
CA ARG A 375 -11.15 10.61 13.94
C ARG A 375 -9.75 11.22 14.04
N PRO A 376 -9.11 11.14 15.23
CA PRO A 376 -7.71 11.50 15.38
C PRO A 376 -6.83 10.74 14.40
N THR A 377 -5.99 11.48 13.68
CA THR A 377 -5.17 10.97 12.58
C THR A 377 -3.80 11.64 12.67
N GLN A 378 -2.80 10.93 13.17
CA GLN A 378 -1.42 11.43 13.20
C GLN A 378 -0.75 11.29 11.83
N SER A 379 -1.12 10.25 11.07
CA SER A 379 -0.71 10.07 9.68
C SER A 379 -1.63 9.07 9.00
N MET A 380 -1.76 9.13 7.68
CA MET A 380 -2.54 8.16 6.92
C MET A 380 -2.00 7.95 5.51
N ASN A 381 -2.26 6.76 4.96
CA ASN A 381 -1.99 6.46 3.56
C ASN A 381 -2.84 5.26 3.09
N ILE A 382 -2.92 5.05 1.78
CA ILE A 382 -3.64 3.93 1.18
C ILE A 382 -2.66 2.80 0.87
N SER A 383 -3.03 1.60 1.27
CA SER A 383 -2.29 0.39 0.91
C SER A 383 -2.41 0.08 -0.57
N PRO A 384 -1.48 -0.69 -1.17
CA PRO A 384 -1.63 -1.14 -2.56
C PRO A 384 -2.90 -1.98 -2.83
N GLN A 385 -3.59 -2.44 -1.77
CA GLN A 385 -4.86 -3.16 -1.86
C GLN A 385 -6.09 -2.24 -1.84
N GLY A 386 -5.90 -0.93 -1.68
CA GLY A 386 -6.99 0.05 -1.56
C GLY A 386 -7.54 0.20 -0.14
N ASP A 387 -6.98 -0.50 0.85
CA ASP A 387 -7.35 -0.32 2.27
C ASP A 387 -6.65 0.94 2.84
N LEU A 388 -7.37 1.73 3.63
CA LEU A 388 -6.88 2.94 4.30
C LEU A 388 -6.17 2.58 5.61
N ILE A 389 -4.92 3.03 5.74
CA ILE A 389 -4.12 2.84 6.96
C ILE A 389 -4.06 4.18 7.68
N ILE A 390 -4.49 4.19 8.94
CA ILE A 390 -4.45 5.34 9.84
C ILE A 390 -3.53 5.00 10.99
N LEU A 391 -2.57 5.89 11.26
CA LEU A 391 -1.81 5.89 12.48
C LEU A 391 -2.45 6.88 13.45
N ASN A 392 -2.83 6.39 14.63
CA ASN A 392 -3.32 7.20 15.72
C ASN A 392 -2.54 6.85 16.99
N ASP A 393 -1.78 7.81 17.52
CA ASP A 393 -0.83 7.62 18.61
C ASP A 393 0.13 6.44 18.36
N CYS A 394 -0.10 5.30 19.01
CA CYS A 394 0.69 4.07 18.87
C CYS A 394 -0.06 2.97 18.11
N GLU A 395 -1.25 3.22 17.58
CA GLU A 395 -2.07 2.22 16.90
C GLU A 395 -2.11 2.46 15.40
N LEU A 396 -1.66 1.44 14.66
CA LEU A 396 -1.77 1.37 13.22
C LEU A 396 -3.02 0.56 12.86
N VAL A 397 -4.07 1.23 12.40
CA VAL A 397 -5.36 0.60 12.08
C VAL A 397 -5.58 0.59 10.57
N THR A 398 -5.91 -0.57 10.03
CA THR A 398 -6.27 -0.75 8.62
C THR A 398 -7.80 -0.82 8.50
N TYR A 399 -8.34 0.06 7.66
CA TYR A 399 -9.75 0.16 7.34
C TYR A 399 -10.01 -0.24 5.89
N ARG A 400 -11.04 -1.06 5.70
CA ARG A 400 -11.63 -1.29 4.40
C ARG A 400 -12.71 -0.25 4.14
N LEU A 401 -12.65 0.39 2.98
CA LEU A 401 -13.71 1.28 2.52
C LEU A 401 -14.85 0.43 1.94
N MET A 402 -15.97 0.39 2.65
CA MET A 402 -17.18 -0.29 2.22
C MET A 402 -18.11 0.73 1.58
N LYS A 403 -18.27 0.66 0.26
CA LYS A 403 -19.27 1.43 -0.49
C LYS A 403 -20.65 0.77 -0.25
N SER A 404 -21.63 1.52 0.24
CA SER A 404 -23.00 1.03 0.41
C SER A 404 -23.94 1.69 -0.57
N ASN A 405 -24.73 0.88 -1.27
CA ASN A 405 -25.94 1.32 -1.96
C ASN A 405 -27.06 1.35 -0.91
N VAL A 406 -27.77 2.47 -0.81
CA VAL A 406 -28.99 2.57 0.03
C VAL A 406 -30.19 2.16 -0.79
#